data_AF-A0A944BWM7-F1
#
_entry.id   AF-A0A944BWM7-F1
#
_cell.length_a   1.000
_cell.length_b   1.000
_cell.length_c   1.000
_cell.angle_alpha   90.00
_cell.angle_beta   90.00
_cell.angle_gamma   90.00
#
_symmetry.space_group_name_H-M   'P 1'
#
loop_
_entity.id
_entity.type
_entity.pdbx_description
1 polymer ?
#
loop_
_entity_poly.entity_id
_entity_poly.type
_entity_poly.pdbx_seq_one_letter_code
_entity_poly.pdbx_strand_id
1 'polypeptide(L)'
;IDLLAGSAALIEATVPLGAALDSRDHLDTWLGRNRDDREFVAEMAANRTLSLQSGQWKYIEPSNGAAKISTVNIETGYLSTPQLYDLASDPGETTNVYSSQPAEAERMAALLAELRMPVTANDTTFWYYLTTPKRENRHATHTTEGLKGFTEPQGEASMWKLQRRADETYDLINRASGLYLTTGEVKIPAVQMPTSSTPPAAGWKLTTNGIMGCLYAICNGTSELNQSGSGRNYLVLNWGNGTNTTDVGCLYSLVPADAEAMTEGIATVETSEGFDGFSCNDSADGKSLCFAGAPVSALYDLAGHRLPLSRQPLPGIYVVKTSGGNAQTVCVK
;
A
#
# COMPACT_ATOMS: atom_id res chain seq x y z
N ILE A 1 -1.04 -0.69 19.39
CA ILE A 1 -0.80 0.16 18.20
C ILE A 1 -1.67 1.42 18.21
N ASP A 2 -2.92 1.34 18.69
CA ASP A 2 -3.90 2.46 18.64
C ASP A 2 -3.72 3.57 19.70
N LEU A 3 -2.77 3.43 20.63
CA LEU A 3 -2.54 4.41 21.70
C LEU A 3 -2.25 5.82 21.15
N LEU A 4 -1.52 5.93 20.03
CA LEU A 4 -1.11 7.22 19.48
C LEU A 4 -2.32 8.01 18.94
N ALA A 5 -3.11 7.42 18.05
CA ALA A 5 -4.31 8.05 17.50
C ALA A 5 -5.34 8.36 18.61
N GLY A 6 -5.57 7.42 19.55
CA GLY A 6 -6.46 7.67 20.68
C GLY A 6 -5.96 8.76 21.63
N SER A 7 -4.66 8.85 21.88
CA SER A 7 -4.08 9.94 22.69
C SER A 7 -4.18 11.28 22.00
N ALA A 8 -3.98 11.32 20.68
CA ALA A 8 -4.16 12.53 19.88
C ALA A 8 -5.62 13.02 19.96
N ALA A 9 -6.58 12.11 19.80
CA ALA A 9 -8.00 12.41 19.98
C ALA A 9 -8.32 12.93 21.39
N LEU A 10 -7.73 12.35 22.44
CA LEU A 10 -7.96 12.75 23.84
C LEU A 10 -7.56 14.19 24.12
N ILE A 11 -6.49 14.68 23.48
CA ILE A 11 -5.99 16.05 23.66
C ILE A 11 -6.38 16.99 22.51
N GLU A 12 -7.26 16.54 21.62
CA GLU A 12 -7.69 17.29 20.42
C GLU A 12 -6.53 17.69 19.50
N ALA A 13 -5.49 16.86 19.42
CA ALA A 13 -4.35 17.04 18.53
C ALA A 13 -4.55 16.32 17.19
N THR A 14 -3.97 16.88 16.13
CA THR A 14 -3.92 16.26 14.81
C THR A 14 -2.69 15.34 14.70
N VAL A 15 -2.90 14.09 14.27
CA VAL A 15 -1.80 13.22 13.86
C VAL A 15 -1.28 13.71 12.50
N PRO A 16 0.03 14.02 12.37
CA PRO A 16 0.58 14.47 11.10
C PRO A 16 0.33 13.46 9.97
N LEU A 17 0.15 13.96 8.74
CA LEU A 17 -0.01 13.11 7.56
C LEU A 17 1.19 12.17 7.43
N GLY A 18 0.93 10.89 7.16
CA GLY A 18 1.97 9.86 7.06
C GLY A 18 2.47 9.32 8.40
N ALA A 19 2.11 9.93 9.53
CA ALA A 19 2.47 9.41 10.84
C ALA A 19 1.46 8.35 11.30
N ALA A 20 1.94 7.39 12.10
CA ALA A 20 1.11 6.41 12.79
C ALA A 20 0.11 5.66 11.89
N LEU A 21 0.54 5.25 10.68
CA LEU A 21 -0.28 4.64 9.63
C LEU A 21 -1.18 3.48 10.10
N ASP A 22 -0.73 2.70 11.08
CA ASP A 22 -1.46 1.54 11.62
C ASP A 22 -2.31 1.87 12.86
N SER A 23 -2.25 3.10 13.36
CA SER A 23 -2.92 3.56 14.59
C SER A 23 -4.30 4.10 14.25
N ARG A 24 -5.34 3.59 14.93
CA ARG A 24 -6.74 4.01 14.73
C ARG A 24 -7.29 4.66 15.98
N ASP A 25 -8.14 5.66 15.81
CA ASP A 25 -8.84 6.25 16.95
C ASP A 25 -9.90 5.28 17.47
N HIS A 26 -9.66 4.78 18.68
CA HIS A 26 -10.59 3.96 19.45
C HIS A 26 -10.78 4.55 20.87
N LEU A 27 -10.62 5.87 21.06
CA LEU A 27 -10.62 6.51 22.37
C LEU A 27 -11.85 6.14 23.22
N ASP A 28 -13.04 6.10 22.62
CA ASP A 28 -14.25 5.75 23.34
C ASP A 28 -14.23 4.31 23.88
N THR A 29 -13.58 3.37 23.18
CA THR A 29 -13.35 2.01 23.69
C THR A 29 -12.40 2.04 24.90
N TRP A 30 -11.31 2.81 24.84
CA TRP A 30 -10.38 2.98 25.97
C TRP A 30 -11.03 3.62 27.20
N LEU A 31 -11.98 4.54 26.99
CA LEU A 31 -12.72 5.20 28.06
C LEU A 31 -13.96 4.41 28.52
N GLY A 32 -14.20 3.22 27.96
CA GLY A 32 -15.35 2.37 28.30
C GLY A 32 -16.71 2.92 27.87
N ARG A 33 -16.73 3.88 26.94
CA ARG A 33 -17.95 4.45 26.34
C ARG A 33 -18.46 3.62 25.17
N ASN A 34 -17.58 2.85 24.55
CA ASN A 34 -17.88 1.88 23.51
C ASN A 34 -17.34 0.49 23.88
N ARG A 35 -17.95 -0.57 23.35
CA ARG A 35 -17.50 -1.97 23.43
C ARG A 35 -17.25 -2.59 22.06
N ASP A 36 -17.30 -1.80 20.99
CA ASP A 36 -16.97 -2.29 19.66
C ASP A 36 -15.51 -2.75 19.60
N ASP A 37 -15.34 -3.92 19.01
CA ASP A 37 -14.03 -4.52 18.78
C ASP A 37 -13.31 -3.82 17.62
N ARG A 38 -11.98 -3.90 17.64
CA ARG A 38 -11.18 -3.59 16.46
C ARG A 38 -11.45 -4.66 15.40
N GLU A 39 -11.63 -4.24 14.15
CA GLU A 39 -11.89 -5.13 13.02
C GLU A 39 -10.88 -6.30 12.92
N PHE A 40 -9.61 -5.99 13.19
CA PHE A 40 -8.54 -6.97 13.28
C PHE A 40 -7.36 -6.47 14.11
N VAL A 41 -6.53 -7.40 14.58
CA VAL A 41 -5.21 -7.15 15.17
C VAL A 41 -4.18 -8.02 14.45
N ALA A 42 -3.09 -7.41 13.99
CA ALA A 42 -1.93 -8.14 13.51
C ALA A 42 -0.92 -8.28 14.65
N GLU A 43 -0.37 -9.47 14.81
CA GLU A 43 0.65 -9.80 15.79
C GLU A 43 1.92 -10.24 15.06
N MET A 44 3.08 -10.01 15.69
CA MET A 44 4.37 -10.40 15.12
C MET A 44 5.18 -11.18 16.15
N ALA A 45 5.54 -12.41 15.80
CA ALA A 45 6.40 -13.25 16.61
C ALA A 45 7.89 -12.85 16.47
N ALA A 46 8.75 -13.40 17.33
CA ALA A 46 10.17 -13.04 17.38
C ALA A 46 10.93 -13.27 16.06
N ASN A 47 10.52 -14.26 15.26
CA ASN A 47 11.10 -14.53 13.94
C ASN A 47 10.44 -13.74 12.79
N ARG A 48 9.55 -12.78 13.11
CA ARG A 48 8.75 -11.97 12.19
C ARG A 48 7.61 -12.72 11.46
N THR A 49 7.25 -13.92 11.92
CA THR A 49 6.00 -14.58 11.51
C THR A 49 4.82 -13.75 12.00
N LEU A 50 3.89 -13.46 11.10
CA LEU A 50 2.68 -12.72 11.39
C LEU A 50 1.52 -13.65 11.73
N SER A 51 0.71 -13.22 12.68
CA SER A 51 -0.64 -13.74 12.86
C SER A 51 -1.66 -12.61 12.79
N LEU A 52 -2.90 -12.96 12.48
CA LEU A 52 -4.01 -12.04 12.36
C LEU A 52 -5.17 -12.58 13.18
N GLN A 53 -5.71 -11.74 14.06
CA GLN A 53 -6.98 -12.00 14.72
C GLN A 53 -8.04 -11.07 14.13
N SER A 54 -9.20 -11.61 13.73
CA SER A 54 -10.36 -10.84 13.27
C SER A 54 -11.64 -11.54 13.73
N GLY A 55 -12.39 -10.89 14.63
CA GLY A 55 -13.48 -11.53 15.37
C GLY A 55 -12.98 -12.73 16.18
N GLN A 56 -13.66 -13.86 16.04
CA GLN A 56 -13.29 -15.12 16.72
C GLN A 56 -12.10 -15.85 16.09
N TRP A 57 -11.69 -15.47 14.87
CA TRP A 57 -10.73 -16.23 14.10
C TRP A 57 -9.32 -15.71 14.31
N LYS A 58 -8.38 -16.65 14.51
CA LYS A 58 -6.95 -16.36 14.51
C LYS A 58 -6.26 -17.19 13.45
N TYR A 59 -5.55 -16.50 12.55
CA TYR A 59 -4.74 -17.08 11.50
C TYR A 59 -3.26 -16.89 11.82
N ILE A 60 -2.45 -17.94 11.68
CA ILE A 60 -0.99 -17.88 11.77
C ILE A 60 -0.42 -18.34 10.44
N GLU A 61 0.41 -17.50 9.83
CA GLU A 61 0.99 -17.83 8.54
C GLU A 61 2.11 -18.89 8.64
N PRO A 62 2.49 -19.52 7.52
CA PRO A 62 3.60 -20.47 7.49
C PRO A 62 4.93 -19.89 7.97
N SER A 63 5.67 -20.69 8.74
CA SER A 63 6.96 -20.38 9.32
C SER A 63 7.87 -21.59 9.34
N ASN A 64 9.16 -21.40 9.03
CA ASN A 64 10.19 -22.43 9.15
C ASN A 64 10.96 -22.36 10.49
N GLY A 65 10.45 -21.60 11.46
CA GLY A 65 11.06 -21.50 12.78
C GLY A 65 10.90 -22.78 13.60
N ALA A 66 11.71 -22.93 14.64
CA ALA A 66 11.57 -24.05 15.57
C ALA A 66 10.26 -23.94 16.37
N ALA A 67 9.48 -25.01 16.46
CA ALA A 67 8.20 -25.05 17.17
C ALA A 67 8.29 -24.68 18.67
N LYS A 68 9.50 -24.67 19.23
CA LYS A 68 9.73 -24.43 20.66
C LYS A 68 11.08 -23.76 20.91
N ILE A 69 11.11 -22.84 21.86
CA ILE A 69 12.35 -22.30 22.44
C ILE A 69 12.83 -23.27 23.51
N SER A 70 13.81 -24.12 23.20
CA SER A 70 14.23 -25.23 24.06
C SER A 70 14.71 -24.81 25.44
N THR A 71 15.38 -23.66 25.56
CA THR A 71 15.95 -23.17 26.83
C THR A 71 14.90 -22.83 27.88
N VAL A 72 13.73 -22.34 27.48
CA VAL A 72 12.65 -21.90 28.38
C VAL A 72 11.36 -22.71 28.20
N ASN A 73 11.38 -23.70 27.31
CA ASN A 73 10.27 -24.61 27.08
C ASN A 73 8.96 -23.91 26.63
N ILE A 74 9.08 -22.81 25.88
CA ILE A 74 7.95 -22.02 25.35
C ILE A 74 7.68 -22.40 23.89
N GLU A 75 6.43 -22.74 23.58
CA GLU A 75 5.96 -22.96 22.20
C GLU A 75 5.95 -21.65 21.43
N THR A 76 6.34 -21.70 20.15
CA THR A 76 6.52 -20.49 19.33
C THR A 76 5.36 -20.23 18.37
N GLY A 77 4.47 -21.21 18.18
CA GLY A 77 3.44 -21.19 17.14
C GLY A 77 3.98 -21.35 15.72
N TYR A 78 5.26 -21.67 15.55
CA TYR A 78 5.86 -21.84 14.22
C TYR A 78 5.53 -23.20 13.62
N LEU A 79 4.89 -23.18 12.45
CA LEU A 79 4.57 -24.36 11.66
C LEU A 79 4.75 -24.07 10.16
N SER A 80 5.25 -25.03 9.40
CA SER A 80 5.50 -24.86 7.95
C SER A 80 4.23 -24.82 7.10
N THR A 81 3.08 -25.15 7.70
CA THR A 81 1.75 -25.06 7.09
C THR A 81 0.96 -23.94 7.76
N PRO A 82 0.01 -23.32 7.05
CA PRO A 82 -0.85 -22.29 7.63
C PRO A 82 -1.73 -22.88 8.74
N GLN A 83 -2.12 -22.02 9.68
CA GLN A 83 -2.91 -22.41 10.84
C GLN A 83 -4.12 -21.48 10.98
N LEU A 84 -5.27 -22.03 11.36
CA LEU A 84 -6.48 -21.28 11.68
C LEU A 84 -7.08 -21.86 12.96
N TYR A 85 -7.44 -20.98 13.89
CA TYR A 85 -8.04 -21.32 15.18
C TYR A 85 -9.33 -20.52 15.40
N ASP A 86 -10.35 -21.19 15.94
CA ASP A 86 -11.58 -20.57 16.41
C ASP A 86 -11.44 -20.27 17.91
N LEU A 87 -11.07 -19.03 18.25
CA LEU A 87 -10.81 -18.64 19.64
C LEU A 87 -12.08 -18.62 20.51
N ALA A 88 -13.28 -18.61 19.91
CA ALA A 88 -14.52 -18.68 20.67
C ALA A 88 -14.76 -20.08 21.26
N SER A 89 -14.38 -21.13 20.52
CA SER A 89 -14.54 -22.53 20.94
C SER A 89 -13.25 -23.15 21.50
N ASP A 90 -12.09 -22.66 21.05
CA ASP A 90 -10.75 -23.14 21.43
C ASP A 90 -9.81 -21.96 21.76
N PRO A 91 -10.01 -21.27 22.92
CA PRO A 91 -9.13 -20.19 23.35
C PRO A 91 -7.66 -20.61 23.56
N GLY A 92 -7.40 -21.91 23.66
CA GLY A 92 -6.06 -22.48 23.87
C GLY A 92 -5.30 -22.79 22.58
N GLU A 93 -5.87 -22.51 21.41
CA GLU A 93 -5.23 -22.75 20.10
C GLU A 93 -4.76 -24.21 19.91
N THR A 94 -5.56 -25.17 20.39
CA THR A 94 -5.20 -26.59 20.43
C THR A 94 -5.57 -27.36 19.16
N THR A 95 -6.53 -26.86 18.38
CA THR A 95 -7.08 -27.53 17.20
C THR A 95 -6.98 -26.64 15.96
N ASN A 96 -6.05 -26.95 15.06
CA ASN A 96 -5.94 -26.26 13.78
C ASN A 96 -7.08 -26.69 12.83
N VAL A 97 -7.98 -25.77 12.50
CA VAL A 97 -9.15 -25.98 11.63
C VAL A 97 -8.98 -25.43 10.21
N TYR A 98 -7.75 -25.08 9.80
CA TYR A 98 -7.48 -24.48 8.48
C TYR A 98 -8.08 -25.29 7.32
N SER A 99 -7.88 -26.61 7.31
CA SER A 99 -8.38 -27.49 6.23
C SER A 99 -9.87 -27.77 6.31
N SER A 100 -10.49 -27.64 7.49
CA SER A 100 -11.92 -27.90 7.69
C SER A 100 -12.77 -26.63 7.54
N GLN A 101 -12.15 -25.44 7.56
CA GLN A 101 -12.82 -24.14 7.37
C GLN A 101 -12.18 -23.33 6.22
N PRO A 102 -12.23 -23.84 4.97
CA PRO A 102 -11.48 -23.27 3.84
C PRO A 102 -11.89 -21.83 3.50
N ALA A 103 -13.18 -21.50 3.56
CA ALA A 103 -13.65 -20.15 3.23
C ALA A 103 -13.10 -19.10 4.20
N GLU A 104 -13.03 -19.42 5.48
CA GLU A 104 -12.51 -18.52 6.50
C GLU A 104 -10.98 -18.46 6.48
N ALA A 105 -10.33 -19.59 6.24
CA ALA A 105 -8.89 -19.67 6.00
C ALA A 105 -8.45 -18.75 4.83
N GLU A 106 -9.17 -18.82 3.71
CA GLU A 106 -8.93 -17.96 2.55
C GLU A 106 -9.16 -16.48 2.87
N ARG A 107 -10.26 -16.15 3.56
CA ARG A 107 -10.56 -14.77 3.98
C ARG A 107 -9.46 -14.18 4.86
N MET A 108 -9.04 -14.91 5.88
CA MET A 108 -8.01 -14.45 6.83
C MET A 108 -6.63 -14.34 6.18
N ALA A 109 -6.27 -15.29 5.32
CA ALA A 109 -5.00 -15.24 4.58
C ALA A 109 -4.98 -14.06 3.57
N ALA A 110 -6.09 -13.82 2.88
CA ALA A 110 -6.22 -12.68 1.96
C ALA A 110 -6.12 -11.34 2.70
N LEU A 111 -6.80 -11.20 3.83
CA LEU A 111 -6.72 -9.99 4.66
C LEU A 111 -5.29 -9.73 5.14
N LEU A 112 -4.58 -10.76 5.65
CA LEU A 112 -3.18 -10.58 6.04
C LEU A 112 -2.28 -10.21 4.86
N ALA A 113 -2.54 -10.78 3.67
CA ALA A 113 -1.79 -10.45 2.46
C ALA A 113 -2.01 -9.00 2.03
N GLU A 114 -3.24 -8.49 2.14
CA GLU A 114 -3.57 -7.09 1.85
C GLU A 114 -2.86 -6.13 2.81
N LEU A 115 -2.83 -6.44 4.12
CA LEU A 115 -2.17 -5.62 5.14
C LEU A 115 -0.65 -5.51 4.97
N ARG A 116 -0.03 -6.41 4.21
CA ARG A 116 1.40 -6.31 3.84
C ARG A 116 1.64 -5.32 2.72
N MET A 117 0.62 -5.00 1.93
CA MET A 117 0.82 -4.14 0.78
C MET A 117 1.05 -2.69 1.23
N PRO A 118 1.84 -1.91 0.49
CA PRO A 118 2.04 -0.49 0.80
C PRO A 118 0.72 0.24 0.88
N VAL A 119 0.65 1.20 1.81
CA VAL A 119 -0.53 2.04 1.99
C VAL A 119 -0.82 2.78 0.69
N THR A 120 -2.07 2.72 0.25
CA THR A 120 -2.60 3.47 -0.88
C THR A 120 -3.75 4.32 -0.38
N ALA A 121 -3.79 5.57 -0.80
CA ALA A 121 -4.87 6.52 -0.51
C ALA A 121 -5.14 7.35 -1.77
N ASN A 122 -6.39 7.75 -1.97
CA ASN A 122 -6.79 8.50 -3.16
C ASN A 122 -6.28 9.95 -3.15
N ASP A 123 -6.05 10.50 -1.97
CA ASP A 123 -5.74 11.90 -1.73
C ASP A 123 -4.35 12.09 -1.09
N THR A 124 -3.56 11.02 -0.96
CA THR A 124 -2.25 11.05 -0.29
C THR A 124 -1.26 10.20 -1.05
N THR A 125 -0.10 10.77 -1.37
CA THR A 125 1.05 10.04 -1.87
C THR A 125 1.95 9.68 -0.69
N PHE A 126 2.21 8.37 -0.53
CA PHE A 126 3.20 7.86 0.41
C PHE A 126 4.53 7.59 -0.30
N TRP A 127 5.60 8.06 0.31
CA TRP A 127 6.97 7.85 -0.12
C TRP A 127 7.64 6.80 0.75
N TYR A 128 8.38 5.88 0.12
CA TYR A 128 9.03 4.77 0.79
C TYR A 128 10.53 4.74 0.50
N TYR A 129 11.32 4.36 1.49
CA TYR A 129 12.66 3.84 1.27
C TYR A 129 12.58 2.35 0.93
N LEU A 130 13.09 1.99 -0.24
CA LEU A 130 13.33 0.59 -0.61
C LEU A 130 14.66 0.15 0.02
N THR A 131 14.59 -0.52 1.16
CA THR A 131 15.75 -0.84 1.99
C THR A 131 16.06 -2.32 1.92
N THR A 132 17.33 -2.71 1.97
CA THR A 132 17.74 -4.14 1.99
C THR A 132 18.39 -4.48 3.33
N PRO A 133 17.61 -4.96 4.31
CA PRO A 133 18.13 -5.16 5.68
C PRO A 133 19.30 -6.14 5.75
N LYS A 134 19.35 -7.10 4.84
CA LYS A 134 20.40 -8.12 4.76
C LYS A 134 21.60 -7.70 3.87
N ARG A 135 21.65 -6.45 3.44
CA ARG A 135 22.75 -5.81 2.70
C ARG A 135 23.11 -4.49 3.36
N GLU A 136 23.46 -4.56 4.65
CA GLU A 136 23.90 -3.40 5.45
C GLU A 136 22.84 -2.28 5.49
N ASN A 137 21.55 -2.65 5.47
CA ASN A 137 20.42 -1.70 5.40
C ASN A 137 20.49 -0.71 4.23
N ARG A 138 21.02 -1.12 3.07
CA ARG A 138 21.17 -0.20 1.93
C ARG A 138 19.84 0.21 1.32
N HIS A 139 19.72 1.50 1.02
CA HIS A 139 18.57 2.13 0.39
C HIS A 139 18.80 2.30 -1.11
N ALA A 140 17.89 1.76 -1.92
CA ALA A 140 17.93 1.93 -3.37
C ALA A 140 17.73 3.40 -3.73
N THR A 141 18.73 3.98 -4.38
CA THR A 141 18.81 5.41 -4.64
C THR A 141 19.06 5.65 -6.12
N HIS A 142 18.32 6.58 -6.71
CA HIS A 142 18.52 7.01 -8.07
C HIS A 142 19.81 7.83 -8.22
N THR A 143 20.66 7.48 -9.19
CA THR A 143 21.81 8.26 -9.65
C THR A 143 21.72 8.52 -11.15
N THR A 144 22.65 9.31 -11.69
CA THR A 144 22.74 9.60 -13.13
C THR A 144 22.92 8.37 -14.01
N GLU A 145 23.53 7.30 -13.49
CA GLU A 145 23.83 6.05 -14.21
C GLU A 145 22.76 4.97 -14.00
N GLY A 146 21.87 5.13 -13.02
CA GLY A 146 20.88 4.13 -12.61
C GLY A 146 20.80 4.00 -11.09
N LEU A 147 20.33 2.87 -10.57
CA LEU A 147 20.16 2.70 -9.12
C LEU A 147 21.43 2.22 -8.42
N LYS A 148 21.71 2.80 -7.24
CA LYS A 148 22.79 2.39 -6.33
C LYS A 148 22.30 2.34 -4.89
N GLY A 149 22.83 1.41 -4.11
CA GLY A 149 22.54 1.25 -2.69
C GLY A 149 23.47 2.05 -1.78
N PHE A 150 22.90 2.91 -0.94
CA PHE A 150 23.62 3.66 0.09
C PHE A 150 23.17 3.25 1.49
N THR A 151 24.07 3.24 2.46
CA THR A 151 23.76 2.87 3.85
C THR A 151 22.93 3.92 4.59
N GLU A 152 22.89 5.15 4.06
CA GLU A 152 22.04 6.24 4.54
C GLU A 152 21.19 6.76 3.37
N PRO A 153 19.93 7.17 3.61
CA PRO A 153 19.12 7.80 2.58
C PRO A 153 19.77 9.07 2.03
N GLN A 154 19.74 9.23 0.71
CA GLN A 154 20.28 10.38 -0.02
C GLN A 154 19.17 11.38 -0.35
N GLY A 155 18.40 11.78 0.66
CA GLY A 155 17.24 12.67 0.51
C GLY A 155 16.15 12.06 -0.38
N GLU A 156 15.54 12.89 -1.23
CA GLU A 156 14.47 12.49 -2.16
C GLU A 156 14.92 11.47 -3.20
N ALA A 157 16.22 11.37 -3.51
CA ALA A 157 16.73 10.40 -4.48
C ALA A 157 16.60 8.95 -3.98
N SER A 158 16.45 8.73 -2.68
CA SER A 158 16.17 7.42 -2.08
C SER A 158 14.69 7.12 -1.87
N MET A 159 13.80 8.09 -2.16
CA MET A 159 12.36 7.96 -1.92
C MET A 159 11.64 7.53 -3.19
N TRP A 160 10.73 6.56 -3.04
CA TRP A 160 9.95 5.97 -4.12
C TRP A 160 8.49 5.94 -3.76
N LYS A 161 7.61 6.38 -4.67
CA LYS A 161 6.17 6.11 -4.57
C LYS A 161 5.84 4.87 -5.37
N LEU A 162 4.87 4.11 -4.87
CA LEU A 162 4.33 2.93 -5.55
C LEU A 162 2.93 3.26 -6.04
N GLN A 163 2.82 3.58 -7.33
CA GLN A 163 1.55 3.93 -7.96
C GLN A 163 0.90 2.66 -8.53
N ARG A 164 -0.22 2.25 -7.94
CA ARG A 164 -0.96 1.05 -8.38
C ARG A 164 -1.54 1.26 -9.79
N ARG A 165 -1.41 0.24 -10.63
CA ARG A 165 -1.95 0.15 -12.00
C ARG A 165 -3.26 -0.64 -12.02
N ALA A 166 -3.97 -0.59 -13.15
CA ALA A 166 -5.22 -1.32 -13.36
C ALA A 166 -5.05 -2.85 -13.33
N ASP A 167 -3.85 -3.36 -13.62
CA ASP A 167 -3.51 -4.78 -13.56
C ASP A 167 -2.97 -5.23 -12.18
N GLU A 168 -3.17 -4.39 -11.15
CA GLU A 168 -2.73 -4.62 -9.77
C GLU A 168 -1.21 -4.66 -9.56
N THR A 169 -0.42 -4.29 -10.57
CA THR A 169 1.01 -4.04 -10.45
C THR A 169 1.29 -2.58 -10.11
N TYR A 170 2.56 -2.20 -9.96
CA TYR A 170 2.97 -0.88 -9.50
C TYR A 170 3.97 -0.22 -10.47
N ASP A 171 3.79 1.08 -10.67
CA ASP A 171 4.85 1.98 -11.07
C ASP A 171 5.66 2.38 -9.84
N LEU A 172 6.98 2.18 -9.88
CA LEU A 172 7.91 2.69 -8.87
C LEU A 172 8.51 3.99 -9.41
N ILE A 173 8.15 5.12 -8.82
CA ILE A 173 8.53 6.44 -9.32
C ILE A 173 9.40 7.13 -8.27
N ASN A 174 10.57 7.58 -8.69
CA ASN A 174 11.51 8.27 -7.80
C ASN A 174 11.02 9.69 -7.49
N ARG A 175 11.17 10.13 -6.24
CA ARG A 175 10.74 11.48 -5.83
C ARG A 175 11.56 12.59 -6.47
N ALA A 176 12.89 12.49 -6.39
CA ALA A 176 13.79 13.55 -6.86
C ALA A 176 13.74 13.75 -8.38
N SER A 177 13.71 12.67 -9.16
CA SER A 177 13.78 12.74 -10.62
C SER A 177 12.43 12.65 -11.32
N GLY A 178 11.38 12.19 -10.65
CA GLY A 178 10.10 11.87 -11.27
C GLY A 178 10.17 10.70 -12.26
N LEU A 179 11.31 10.01 -12.37
CA LEU A 179 11.51 8.92 -13.32
C LEU A 179 10.96 7.60 -12.79
N TYR A 180 10.49 6.78 -13.71
CA TYR A 180 10.01 5.43 -13.47
C TYR A 180 11.19 4.47 -13.38
N LEU A 181 11.17 3.59 -12.39
CA LEU A 181 12.00 2.39 -12.42
C LEU A 181 11.50 1.50 -13.56
N THR A 182 12.36 1.24 -14.53
CA THR A 182 12.01 0.45 -15.71
C THR A 182 12.66 -0.93 -15.66
N THR A 183 12.15 -1.83 -16.50
CA THR A 183 12.82 -3.10 -16.74
C THR A 183 14.20 -2.84 -17.33
N GLY A 184 15.24 -3.34 -16.70
CA GLY A 184 16.59 -3.37 -17.27
C GLY A 184 16.76 -4.54 -18.23
N GLU A 185 17.98 -4.72 -18.74
CA GLU A 185 18.33 -5.92 -19.51
C GLU A 185 18.72 -7.08 -18.57
N VAL A 186 18.03 -8.20 -18.69
CA VAL A 186 18.42 -9.44 -18.00
C VAL A 186 19.53 -10.10 -18.81
N LYS A 187 20.78 -9.94 -18.38
CA LYS A 187 21.95 -10.52 -19.05
C LYS A 187 23.03 -10.93 -18.06
N ILE A 188 24.04 -11.64 -18.57
CA ILE A 188 25.21 -12.07 -17.81
C ILE A 188 26.45 -11.37 -18.39
N PRO A 189 27.19 -10.56 -17.61
CA PRO A 189 26.93 -10.21 -16.21
C PRO A 189 25.73 -9.28 -16.03
N ALA A 190 25.01 -9.42 -14.91
CA ALA A 190 23.88 -8.55 -14.57
C ALA A 190 24.28 -7.06 -14.53
N VAL A 191 23.40 -6.21 -15.06
CA VAL A 191 23.60 -4.76 -15.18
C VAL A 191 22.76 -3.98 -14.21
N GLN A 192 23.17 -2.72 -13.99
CA GLN A 192 22.48 -1.76 -13.14
C GLN A 192 21.04 -1.52 -13.61
N MET A 193 20.13 -1.37 -12.65
CA MET A 193 18.73 -0.99 -12.89
C MET A 193 18.65 0.44 -13.43
N PRO A 194 18.07 0.65 -14.63
CA PRO A 194 17.89 1.98 -15.19
C PRO A 194 16.56 2.60 -14.75
N THR A 195 16.44 3.92 -14.96
CA THR A 195 15.19 4.68 -14.85
C THR A 195 14.80 5.24 -16.22
N SER A 196 13.53 5.59 -16.39
CA SER A 196 12.96 6.10 -17.65
C SER A 196 11.99 7.25 -17.39
N SER A 197 11.87 8.16 -18.35
CA SER A 197 10.83 9.21 -18.33
C SER A 197 9.44 8.68 -18.71
N THR A 198 9.35 7.45 -19.22
CA THR A 198 8.09 6.79 -19.54
C THR A 198 7.87 5.57 -18.64
N PRO A 199 6.60 5.24 -18.29
CA PRO A 199 6.30 4.02 -17.55
C PRO A 199 6.80 2.76 -18.28
N PRO A 200 7.28 1.72 -17.56
CA PRO A 200 7.59 0.44 -18.18
C PRO A 200 6.33 -0.25 -18.71
N ALA A 201 6.48 -1.06 -19.76
CA ALA A 201 5.35 -1.76 -20.39
C ALA A 201 4.60 -2.67 -19.41
N ALA A 202 5.32 -3.43 -18.59
CA ALA A 202 4.78 -4.20 -17.47
C ALA A 202 5.13 -3.51 -16.15
N GLY A 203 4.28 -3.65 -15.13
CA GLY A 203 4.51 -3.04 -13.82
C GLY A 203 5.18 -3.98 -12.84
N TRP A 204 5.64 -3.43 -11.72
CA TRP A 204 6.33 -4.17 -10.67
C TRP A 204 5.33 -4.84 -9.73
N LYS A 205 5.61 -6.08 -9.35
CA LYS A 205 4.90 -6.85 -8.36
C LYS A 205 5.74 -6.98 -7.10
N LEU A 206 5.10 -6.79 -5.96
CA LEU A 206 5.67 -7.11 -4.66
C LEU A 206 5.25 -8.54 -4.29
N THR A 207 6.23 -9.42 -4.13
CA THR A 207 6.00 -10.79 -3.65
C THR A 207 6.49 -10.91 -2.22
N THR A 208 5.64 -11.40 -1.32
CA THR A 208 5.97 -11.61 0.09
C THR A 208 5.23 -12.83 0.63
N ASN A 209 5.80 -13.49 1.65
CA ASN A 209 5.15 -14.57 2.40
C ASN A 209 5.75 -14.64 3.83
N GLY A 210 5.21 -15.51 4.68
CA GLY A 210 5.67 -15.63 6.07
C GLY A 210 7.11 -16.08 6.27
N ILE A 211 7.68 -16.75 5.28
CA ILE A 211 9.09 -17.20 5.31
C ILE A 211 10.04 -16.04 5.01
N MET A 212 9.58 -15.04 4.26
CA MET A 212 10.39 -13.88 3.88
C MET A 212 10.58 -12.86 5.03
N GLY A 213 9.89 -13.03 6.15
CA GLY A 213 10.10 -12.23 7.37
C GLY A 213 9.72 -10.77 7.20
N CYS A 214 8.53 -10.52 6.63
CA CYS A 214 8.02 -9.17 6.27
C CYS A 214 8.87 -8.42 5.23
N LEU A 215 9.62 -9.14 4.40
CA LEU A 215 10.35 -8.60 3.25
C LEU A 215 9.65 -8.92 1.94
N TYR A 216 10.02 -8.18 0.90
CA TYR A 216 9.43 -8.20 -0.43
C TYR A 216 10.52 -8.48 -1.46
N ALA A 217 10.22 -9.40 -2.39
CA ALA A 217 10.89 -9.44 -3.68
C ALA A 217 10.13 -8.52 -4.63
N ILE A 218 10.86 -7.69 -5.38
CA ILE A 218 10.28 -6.69 -6.30
C ILE A 218 10.64 -7.12 -7.72
N CYS A 219 9.65 -7.59 -8.47
CA CYS A 219 9.86 -8.17 -9.80
C CYS A 219 8.86 -7.68 -10.84
N ASN A 220 9.18 -7.86 -12.11
CA ASN A 220 8.36 -7.42 -13.25
C ASN A 220 8.22 -8.58 -14.26
N GLY A 221 8.13 -9.81 -13.76
CA GLY A 221 8.09 -11.05 -14.55
C GLY A 221 9.41 -11.43 -15.22
N THR A 222 10.12 -10.49 -15.84
CA THR A 222 11.45 -10.70 -16.44
C THR A 222 12.56 -10.11 -15.59
N SER A 223 12.31 -8.97 -14.93
CA SER A 223 13.31 -8.25 -14.13
C SER A 223 13.06 -8.41 -12.62
N GLU A 224 14.12 -8.30 -11.83
CA GLU A 224 14.07 -8.36 -10.36
C GLU A 224 15.16 -7.50 -9.75
N LEU A 225 14.80 -6.71 -8.72
CA LEU A 225 15.77 -5.84 -8.04
C LEU A 225 16.70 -6.69 -7.18
N ASN A 226 18.00 -6.48 -7.30
CA ASN A 226 18.98 -7.05 -6.39
C ASN A 226 20.02 -6.02 -5.94
N GLN A 227 20.11 -5.81 -4.63
CA GLN A 227 21.18 -5.03 -4.04
C GLN A 227 22.46 -5.86 -4.04
N SER A 228 23.41 -5.46 -4.89
CA SER A 228 24.70 -6.11 -4.95
C SER A 228 25.61 -5.73 -3.77
N GLY A 229 26.65 -6.53 -3.55
CA GLY A 229 27.71 -6.25 -2.57
C GLY A 229 28.84 -5.38 -3.14
N SER A 230 29.91 -5.25 -2.35
CA SER A 230 31.08 -4.41 -2.66
C SER A 230 31.74 -4.76 -4.01
N GLY A 231 31.81 -6.03 -4.36
CA GLY A 231 32.41 -6.51 -5.62
C GLY A 231 31.71 -6.01 -6.89
N ARG A 232 30.49 -5.46 -6.77
CA ARG A 232 29.76 -4.81 -7.86
C ARG A 232 29.38 -3.37 -7.50
N ASN A 233 30.18 -2.72 -6.65
CA ASN A 233 30.04 -1.32 -6.24
C ASN A 233 28.65 -0.99 -5.66
N TYR A 234 28.00 -1.95 -5.02
CA TYR A 234 26.68 -1.77 -4.40
C TYR A 234 25.60 -1.23 -5.36
N LEU A 235 25.74 -1.50 -6.67
CA LEU A 235 24.70 -1.19 -7.64
C LEU A 235 23.45 -2.02 -7.35
N VAL A 236 22.28 -1.46 -7.63
CA VAL A 236 21.06 -2.26 -7.70
C VAL A 236 20.99 -2.83 -9.11
N LEU A 237 20.96 -4.14 -9.21
CA LEU A 237 21.10 -4.88 -10.47
C LEU A 237 19.78 -5.48 -10.91
N ASN A 238 19.64 -5.70 -12.22
CA ASN A 238 18.67 -6.63 -12.76
C ASN A 238 19.16 -8.07 -12.58
N TRP A 239 18.60 -8.81 -11.63
CA TRP A 239 19.17 -10.09 -11.23
C TRP A 239 18.14 -11.22 -11.19
N GLY A 240 18.32 -12.21 -12.06
CA GLY A 240 17.47 -13.38 -12.11
C GLY A 240 16.33 -13.22 -13.11
N ASN A 241 15.27 -14.00 -12.89
CA ASN A 241 14.11 -14.16 -13.77
C ASN A 241 12.80 -13.75 -13.08
N GLY A 242 12.86 -12.96 -12.00
CA GLY A 242 11.66 -12.50 -11.30
C GLY A 242 11.10 -13.45 -10.23
N THR A 243 11.81 -14.52 -9.89
CA THR A 243 11.33 -15.54 -8.94
C THR A 243 12.26 -15.77 -7.74
N ASN A 244 13.32 -14.98 -7.56
CA ASN A 244 14.32 -15.24 -6.54
C ASN A 244 13.94 -14.63 -5.17
N THR A 245 13.35 -15.47 -4.32
CA THR A 245 12.93 -15.06 -2.97
C THR A 245 13.94 -15.42 -1.86
N THR A 246 15.10 -15.97 -2.21
CA THR A 246 16.08 -16.47 -1.23
C THR A 246 17.39 -15.69 -1.22
N ASP A 247 17.76 -15.04 -2.33
CA ASP A 247 18.91 -14.15 -2.36
C ASP A 247 18.65 -12.93 -1.47
N VAL A 248 19.53 -12.73 -0.50
CA VAL A 248 19.35 -11.68 0.49
C VAL A 248 19.44 -10.25 -0.08
N GLY A 249 19.99 -10.09 -1.29
CA GLY A 249 19.96 -8.84 -2.05
C GLY A 249 18.66 -8.60 -2.81
N CYS A 250 17.86 -9.64 -3.08
CA CYS A 250 16.52 -9.50 -3.68
C CYS A 250 15.43 -9.12 -2.68
N LEU A 251 15.74 -9.18 -1.37
CA LEU A 251 14.77 -8.97 -0.31
C LEU A 251 14.83 -7.55 0.23
N TYR A 252 13.77 -6.78 -0.03
CA TYR A 252 13.61 -5.40 0.38
C TYR A 252 12.55 -5.27 1.49
N SER A 253 12.72 -4.30 2.38
CA SER A 253 11.65 -3.73 3.20
C SER A 253 11.23 -2.39 2.61
N LEU A 254 9.93 -2.13 2.59
CA LEU A 254 9.38 -0.82 2.23
C LEU A 254 9.15 -0.05 3.53
N VAL A 255 9.96 0.98 3.76
CA VAL A 255 9.92 1.78 4.98
C VAL A 255 9.27 3.13 4.66
N PRO A 256 8.13 3.51 5.26
CA PRO A 256 7.56 4.84 5.08
C PRO A 256 8.59 5.93 5.40
N ALA A 257 8.75 6.86 4.47
CA ALA A 257 9.74 7.93 4.53
C ALA A 257 9.07 9.30 4.69
N ASP A 258 7.97 9.52 3.96
CA ASP A 258 7.21 10.77 3.97
C ASP A 258 5.81 10.54 3.40
N ALA A 259 4.91 11.51 3.60
CA ALA A 259 3.61 11.54 2.95
C ALA A 259 3.21 12.97 2.58
N GLU A 260 2.59 13.12 1.41
CA GLU A 260 2.12 14.41 0.92
C GLU A 260 0.67 14.29 0.44
N ALA A 261 -0.15 15.28 0.79
CA ALA A 261 -1.50 15.35 0.28
C ALA A 261 -1.43 15.59 -1.24
N MET A 262 -2.18 14.79 -2.00
CA MET A 262 -2.42 15.05 -3.40
C MET A 262 -3.36 16.24 -3.49
N THR A 263 -2.80 17.44 -3.63
CA THR A 263 -3.56 18.58 -4.10
C THR A 263 -3.92 18.33 -5.56
N GLU A 264 -5.06 17.67 -5.84
CA GLU A 264 -5.83 17.96 -7.06
C GLU A 264 -6.48 19.35 -6.90
N GLY A 265 -5.67 20.36 -6.56
CA GLY A 265 -6.12 21.73 -6.42
C GLY A 265 -6.68 22.19 -7.75
N ILE A 266 -7.96 22.53 -7.77
CA ILE A 266 -8.54 23.34 -8.83
C ILE A 266 -7.83 24.69 -8.72
N ALA A 267 -6.84 24.90 -9.58
CA ALA A 267 -5.98 26.08 -9.53
C ALA A 267 -6.76 27.39 -9.74
N THR A 268 -7.91 27.32 -10.42
CA THR A 268 -8.81 28.44 -10.69
C THR A 268 -10.24 27.93 -10.88
N VAL A 269 -11.17 28.48 -10.11
CA VAL A 269 -12.61 28.30 -10.30
C VAL A 269 -13.13 29.50 -11.09
N GLU A 270 -13.58 29.30 -12.33
CA GLU A 270 -14.40 30.31 -13.01
C GLU A 270 -15.83 30.21 -12.46
N THR A 271 -16.30 31.26 -11.80
CA THR A 271 -17.70 31.37 -11.35
C THR A 271 -18.57 31.82 -12.53
N SER A 272 -19.51 30.98 -12.95
CA SER A 272 -20.63 31.41 -13.82
C SER A 272 -21.93 31.38 -13.01
N GLU A 273 -22.63 32.52 -12.95
CA GLU A 273 -23.95 32.59 -12.33
C GLU A 273 -25.04 32.16 -13.33
N GLY A 274 -25.97 31.30 -12.89
CA GLY A 274 -27.27 31.13 -13.56
C GLY A 274 -27.41 30.01 -14.60
N PHE A 275 -26.82 28.83 -14.40
CA PHE A 275 -26.93 27.71 -15.36
C PHE A 275 -27.69 26.49 -14.82
N ASP A 276 -28.88 26.21 -15.38
CA ASP A 276 -29.64 24.95 -15.23
C ASP A 276 -29.03 23.84 -16.11
N GLY A 277 -27.76 23.53 -15.87
CA GLY A 277 -26.91 22.82 -16.85
C GLY A 277 -26.78 21.30 -16.72
N PHE A 278 -27.36 20.67 -15.68
CA PHE A 278 -27.24 19.23 -15.50
C PHE A 278 -28.34 18.45 -16.22
N SER A 279 -27.95 17.66 -17.22
CA SER A 279 -28.84 16.70 -17.87
C SER A 279 -28.34 15.27 -17.70
N CYS A 280 -29.24 14.30 -17.76
CA CYS A 280 -28.85 12.90 -17.91
C CYS A 280 -29.07 12.51 -19.38
N ASN A 281 -28.03 12.02 -20.04
CA ASN A 281 -28.17 11.37 -21.34
C ASN A 281 -28.22 9.85 -21.13
N ASP A 282 -29.23 9.21 -21.70
CA ASP A 282 -29.25 7.76 -21.86
C ASP A 282 -28.31 7.41 -23.03
N SER A 283 -27.05 7.08 -22.73
CA SER A 283 -26.16 6.43 -23.70
C SER A 283 -26.28 4.91 -23.58
N ALA A 284 -25.86 4.19 -24.62
CA ALA A 284 -25.92 2.72 -24.68
C ALA A 284 -25.17 2.01 -23.54
N ASP A 285 -24.30 2.73 -22.82
CA ASP A 285 -23.45 2.22 -21.73
C ASP A 285 -23.95 2.62 -20.32
N GLY A 286 -25.12 3.27 -20.21
CA GLY A 286 -25.73 3.68 -18.94
C GLY A 286 -25.93 5.20 -18.81
N LYS A 287 -26.70 5.62 -17.80
CA LYS A 287 -26.99 7.05 -17.54
C LYS A 287 -25.72 7.81 -17.22
N SER A 288 -25.36 8.77 -18.07
CA SER A 288 -24.21 9.65 -17.86
C SER A 288 -24.69 11.05 -17.48
N LEU A 289 -24.18 11.59 -16.36
CA LEU A 289 -24.42 12.98 -15.97
C LEU A 289 -23.64 13.91 -16.92
N CYS A 290 -24.33 14.85 -17.53
CA CYS A 290 -23.76 15.86 -18.40
C CYS A 290 -23.90 17.23 -17.75
N PHE A 291 -22.91 18.09 -17.97
CA PHE A 291 -22.93 19.49 -17.57
C PHE A 291 -22.61 20.35 -18.79
N ALA A 292 -23.49 21.29 -19.13
CA ALA A 292 -23.38 22.16 -20.30
C ALA A 292 -23.15 21.39 -21.63
N GLY A 293 -23.76 20.21 -21.75
CA GLY A 293 -23.64 19.34 -22.93
C GLY A 293 -22.37 18.48 -22.98
N ALA A 294 -21.45 18.60 -22.03
CA ALA A 294 -20.26 17.77 -21.90
C ALA A 294 -20.44 16.68 -20.82
N PRO A 295 -19.89 15.46 -20.99
CA PRO A 295 -19.91 14.45 -19.95
C PRO A 295 -19.14 14.91 -18.71
N VAL A 296 -19.74 14.70 -17.54
CA VAL A 296 -19.08 14.92 -16.24
C VAL A 296 -18.19 13.72 -15.95
N SER A 297 -16.90 13.96 -15.68
CA SER A 297 -15.91 12.94 -15.31
C SER A 297 -15.77 12.80 -13.79
N ALA A 298 -16.02 13.89 -13.06
CA ALA A 298 -16.11 13.88 -11.60
C ALA A 298 -17.00 15.04 -11.09
N LEU A 299 -17.67 14.79 -9.97
CA LEU A 299 -18.50 15.75 -9.25
C LEU A 299 -18.08 15.70 -7.77
N TYR A 300 -17.94 16.85 -7.13
CA TYR A 300 -17.58 16.94 -5.71
C TYR A 300 -18.50 17.90 -4.97
N ASP A 301 -18.72 17.63 -3.68
CA ASP A 301 -19.31 18.61 -2.77
C ASP A 301 -18.29 19.69 -2.38
N LEU A 302 -18.72 20.71 -1.62
CA LEU A 302 -17.83 21.78 -1.13
C LEU A 302 -16.80 21.29 -0.09
N ALA A 303 -16.98 20.11 0.50
CA ALA A 303 -16.02 19.50 1.39
C ALA A 303 -14.97 18.67 0.63
N GLY A 304 -15.07 18.58 -0.71
CA GLY A 304 -14.16 17.83 -1.56
C GLY A 304 -14.50 16.34 -1.68
N HIS A 305 -15.64 15.88 -1.16
CA HIS A 305 -16.06 14.49 -1.33
C HIS A 305 -16.57 14.25 -2.74
N ARG A 306 -16.08 13.18 -3.38
CA ARG A 306 -16.55 12.77 -4.70
C ARG A 306 -17.96 12.20 -4.61
N LEU A 307 -18.86 12.71 -5.44
CA LEU A 307 -20.26 12.32 -5.50
C LEU A 307 -20.52 11.34 -6.67
N PRO A 308 -21.51 10.45 -6.53
CA PRO A 308 -21.88 9.52 -7.60
C PRO A 308 -22.51 10.24 -8.79
N LEU A 309 -22.11 9.85 -10.00
CA LEU A 309 -22.58 10.44 -11.27
C LEU A 309 -23.85 9.78 -11.83
N SER A 310 -24.42 8.81 -11.12
CA SER A 310 -25.57 8.03 -11.56
C SER A 310 -26.92 8.71 -11.32
N ARG A 311 -26.92 9.89 -10.68
CA ARG A 311 -28.13 10.66 -10.33
C ARG A 311 -27.86 12.16 -10.49
N GLN A 312 -28.92 12.93 -10.73
CA GLN A 312 -28.81 14.39 -10.66
C GLN A 312 -28.50 14.83 -9.22
N PRO A 313 -27.58 15.80 -9.04
CA PRO A 313 -27.32 16.38 -7.74
C PRO A 313 -28.57 17.11 -7.20
N LEU A 314 -28.71 17.12 -5.87
CA LEU A 314 -29.73 17.94 -5.20
C LEU A 314 -29.39 19.44 -5.35
N PRO A 315 -30.30 20.37 -5.03
CA PRO A 315 -29.96 21.78 -4.93
C PRO A 315 -28.79 22.01 -3.97
N GLY A 316 -27.79 22.76 -4.41
CA GLY A 316 -26.52 22.92 -3.68
C GLY A 316 -25.41 23.49 -4.53
N ILE A 317 -24.23 23.66 -3.92
CA ILE A 317 -23.02 24.10 -4.61
C ILE A 317 -22.09 22.90 -4.79
N TYR A 318 -21.63 22.71 -6.02
CA TYR A 318 -20.81 21.57 -6.41
C TYR A 318 -19.61 22.03 -7.22
N VAL A 319 -18.62 21.16 -7.28
CA VAL A 319 -17.48 21.28 -8.17
C VAL A 319 -17.59 20.20 -9.24
N VAL A 320 -17.59 20.60 -10.50
CA VAL A 320 -17.81 19.73 -11.66
C VAL A 320 -16.56 19.68 -12.52
N LYS A 321 -16.06 18.49 -12.81
CA LYS A 321 -15.00 18.26 -13.79
C LYS A 321 -15.63 17.65 -15.04
N THR A 322 -15.45 18.28 -16.20
CA THR A 322 -15.90 17.72 -17.48
C THR A 322 -14.77 16.93 -18.14
N SER A 323 -15.10 16.00 -19.03
CA SER A 323 -14.10 15.23 -19.78
C SER A 323 -13.16 16.08 -20.66
N GLY A 324 -13.52 17.34 -20.91
CA GLY A 324 -12.73 18.33 -21.68
C GLY A 324 -11.72 19.14 -20.87
N GLY A 325 -11.62 18.94 -19.55
CA GLY A 325 -10.43 19.33 -18.78
C GLY A 325 -10.51 20.52 -17.85
N ASN A 326 -11.65 21.21 -17.72
CA ASN A 326 -11.79 22.29 -16.72
C ASN A 326 -12.76 21.91 -15.61
N ALA A 327 -12.39 22.26 -14.37
CA ALA A 327 -13.25 22.15 -13.21
C ALA A 327 -13.98 23.49 -12.97
N GLN A 328 -15.27 23.44 -12.67
CA GLN A 328 -16.11 24.62 -12.47
C GLN A 328 -16.95 24.47 -11.19
N THR A 329 -17.17 25.56 -10.47
CA THR A 329 -18.13 25.58 -9.36
C THR A 329 -19.51 25.93 -9.91
N VAL A 330 -20.48 25.08 -9.60
CA VAL A 330 -21.85 25.17 -10.11
C VAL A 330 -22.80 25.23 -8.94
N CYS A 331 -23.73 26.18 -9.00
CA CYS A 331 -24.87 26.23 -8.09
C CYS A 331 -26.07 25.58 -8.79
N VAL A 332 -26.51 24.44 -8.26
CA VAL A 332 -27.74 23.75 -8.66
C VAL A 332 -28.87 24.35 -7.84
N LYS A 333 -29.88 24.90 -8.51
CA LYS A 333 -31.06 25.51 -7.89
C LYS A 333 -32.15 24.48 -7.63
#